data_AF-A0A5M3WPI5-F1
#
_entry.id   AF-A0A5M3WPI5-F1
#
_cell.length_a   1.000
_cell.length_b   1.000
_cell.length_c   1.000
_cell.angle_alpha   90.00
_cell.angle_beta   90.00
_cell.angle_gamma   90.00
#
_symmetry.space_group_name_H-M   'P 1'
#
loop_
_entity.id
_entity.type
_entity.pdbx_description
1 polymer ?
#
loop_
_entity_poly.entity_id
_entity_poly.type
_entity_poly.pdbx_seq_one_letter_code
_entity_poly.pdbx_strand_id
1 'polypeptide(L)'
;MKVQRVLLAMVVAAATLTACGPIQVGAAATVGDQRISSEQLDSGVREFQSALTAAKIPAEQVQLPGSVPQAVLLQLANINQFTQVAVANGVVISEGEIDNFITQQGGKASVDQALLTRGVPPSSVRDWLRASIGAQKMIAQLGGGTDEAATTAGQQKLAVEAEKVPVKFNPRYGTFDPAQGWVPSNRFGTITPAAPTAPQGEAPPAG
;
A
#
# COMPACT_ATOMS: atom_id res chain seq x y z
N MET A 1 74.77 38.70 -0.83
CA MET A 1 74.34 38.95 0.56
C MET A 1 73.12 38.09 0.86
N LYS A 2 73.26 37.18 1.84
CA LYS A 2 72.26 36.64 2.79
C LYS A 2 70.80 36.44 2.32
N VAL A 3 70.53 35.17 1.96
CA VAL A 3 69.42 34.29 2.36
C VAL A 3 68.32 34.90 3.25
N GLN A 4 67.06 34.83 2.82
CA GLN A 4 65.93 34.60 3.73
C GLN A 4 64.99 33.53 3.17
N ARG A 5 64.75 32.53 4.04
CA ARG A 5 63.91 31.36 3.84
C ARG A 5 62.46 31.77 4.06
N VAL A 6 61.57 31.48 3.11
CA VAL A 6 60.12 31.50 3.35
C VAL A 6 59.61 30.08 3.15
N LEU A 7 59.38 29.41 4.29
CA LEU A 7 58.64 28.16 4.38
C LEU A 7 57.17 28.47 4.12
N LEU A 8 56.66 28.08 2.94
CA LEU A 8 55.22 28.00 2.70
C LEU A 8 54.77 26.58 3.06
N ALA A 9 54.23 26.44 4.28
CA ALA A 9 53.52 25.23 4.68
C ALA A 9 52.16 25.22 3.97
N MET A 10 52.06 24.44 2.89
CA MET A 10 50.82 24.24 2.15
C MET A 10 49.97 23.22 2.91
N VAL A 11 49.08 23.71 3.77
CA VAL A 11 48.03 22.88 4.39
C VAL A 11 47.01 22.56 3.30
N VAL A 12 47.17 21.43 2.63
CA VAL A 12 46.12 20.84 1.80
C VAL A 12 45.13 20.19 2.76
N ALA A 13 44.08 20.93 3.10
CA ALA A 13 42.91 20.36 3.77
C ALA A 13 42.23 19.41 2.78
N ALA A 14 42.57 18.13 2.86
CA ALA A 14 41.81 17.06 2.23
C ALA A 14 40.45 17.00 2.92
N ALA A 15 39.46 17.71 2.37
CA ALA A 15 38.07 17.55 2.75
C ALA A 15 37.57 16.20 2.25
N THR A 16 37.84 15.14 3.01
CA THR A 16 37.17 13.85 2.82
C THR A 16 35.72 14.02 3.24
N LEU A 17 34.84 14.37 2.31
CA LEU A 17 33.39 14.24 2.48
C LEU A 17 33.02 12.74 2.51
N THR A 18 33.35 12.06 3.60
CA THR A 18 32.75 10.77 3.93
C THR A 18 31.41 11.03 4.61
N ALA A 19 30.43 11.52 3.85
CA ALA A 19 29.03 11.49 4.27
C ALA A 19 28.44 10.12 3.91
N CYS A 20 28.90 9.08 4.59
CA CYS A 20 28.24 7.78 4.63
C CYS A 20 27.11 7.85 5.67
N GLY A 21 25.98 8.45 5.31
CA GLY A 21 24.70 8.24 5.96
C GLY A 21 23.78 7.49 5.01
N PRO A 22 22.94 6.55 5.49
CA PRO A 22 22.08 5.75 4.60
C PRO A 22 21.18 6.68 3.78
N ILE A 23 21.06 6.35 2.50
CA ILE A 23 20.39 7.10 1.43
C ILE A 23 18.89 7.26 1.76
N GLN A 24 18.55 8.22 2.63
CA GLN A 24 17.19 8.69 2.86
C GLN A 24 16.99 10.15 2.44
N VAL A 25 18.01 10.78 1.84
CA VAL A 25 17.86 12.10 1.23
C VAL A 25 16.81 11.99 0.12
N GLY A 26 15.64 12.60 0.34
CA GLY A 26 14.50 12.56 -0.58
C GLY A 26 13.65 11.29 -0.55
N ALA A 27 13.83 10.37 0.41
CA ALA A 27 12.94 9.22 0.59
C ALA A 27 11.82 9.53 1.61
N ALA A 28 10.60 9.10 1.32
CA ALA A 28 9.48 9.05 2.26
C ALA A 28 9.38 7.71 2.96
N ALA A 29 9.63 6.62 2.24
CA ALA A 29 9.77 5.28 2.81
C ALA A 29 10.67 4.41 1.92
N THR A 30 11.16 3.31 2.48
CA THR A 30 11.79 2.20 1.75
C THR A 30 11.04 0.92 2.06
N VAL A 31 10.76 0.12 1.04
CA VAL A 31 10.00 -1.13 1.12
C VAL A 31 10.80 -2.21 0.43
N GLY A 32 11.35 -3.16 1.19
CA GLY A 32 12.29 -4.14 0.65
C GLY A 32 13.46 -3.45 -0.05
N ASP A 33 13.58 -3.66 -1.36
CA ASP A 33 14.58 -3.06 -2.23
C ASP A 33 14.12 -1.75 -2.93
N GLN A 34 12.84 -1.39 -2.80
CA GLN A 34 12.25 -0.22 -3.46
C GLN A 34 12.22 1.01 -2.55
N ARG A 35 12.30 2.19 -3.18
CA ARG A 35 12.23 3.50 -2.51
C ARG A 35 10.99 4.26 -2.96
N ILE A 36 10.24 4.78 -2.00
CA ILE A 36 9.20 5.80 -2.22
C ILE A 36 9.84 7.16 -1.98
N SER A 37 9.95 8.00 -3.00
CA SER A 37 10.54 9.34 -2.86
C SER A 37 9.54 10.33 -2.23
N SER A 38 10.04 11.44 -1.69
CA SER A 38 9.16 12.56 -1.27
C SER A 38 8.37 13.11 -2.45
N GLU A 39 8.99 13.19 -3.64
CA GLU A 39 8.32 13.69 -4.85
C GLU A 39 7.13 12.81 -5.24
N GLN A 40 7.31 11.49 -5.17
CA GLN A 40 6.24 10.52 -5.42
C GLN A 40 5.12 10.67 -4.40
N LEU A 41 5.45 10.80 -3.11
CA LEU A 41 4.47 11.03 -2.06
C LEU A 41 3.71 12.35 -2.30
N ASP A 42 4.43 13.44 -2.55
CA ASP A 42 3.84 14.76 -2.75
C ASP A 42 2.93 14.79 -3.99
N SER A 43 3.30 14.08 -5.06
CA SER A 43 2.43 13.89 -6.23
C SER A 43 1.16 13.12 -5.86
N GLY A 44 1.30 11.99 -5.18
CA GLY A 44 0.16 11.18 -4.74
C GLY A 44 -0.79 11.97 -3.84
N VAL A 45 -0.27 12.78 -2.92
CA VAL A 45 -1.08 13.66 -2.05
C VAL A 45 -1.85 14.70 -2.87
N ARG A 46 -1.20 15.37 -3.83
CA ARG A 46 -1.88 16.36 -4.69
C ARG A 46 -2.96 15.71 -5.54
N GLU A 47 -2.68 14.57 -6.15
CA GLU A 47 -3.65 13.83 -6.96
C GLU A 47 -4.85 13.39 -6.11
N PHE A 48 -4.59 12.87 -4.92
CA PHE A 48 -5.62 12.45 -3.99
C PHE A 48 -6.54 13.61 -3.57
N GLN A 49 -5.97 14.74 -3.15
CA GLN A 49 -6.74 15.94 -2.77
C GLN A 49 -7.54 16.52 -3.94
N SER A 50 -6.93 16.55 -5.14
CA SER A 50 -7.62 16.96 -6.37
C SER A 50 -8.81 16.06 -6.68
N ALA A 51 -8.66 14.75 -6.49
CA ALA A 51 -9.74 13.79 -6.73
C ALA A 51 -10.88 13.92 -5.70
N LEU A 52 -10.56 14.17 -4.42
CA LEU A 52 -11.58 14.48 -3.41
C LEU A 52 -12.38 15.74 -3.76
N THR A 53 -11.69 16.80 -4.22
CA THR A 53 -12.33 18.04 -4.64
C THR A 53 -13.23 17.82 -5.86
N ALA A 54 -12.74 17.09 -6.87
CA ALA A 54 -13.52 16.75 -8.05
C ALA A 54 -14.76 15.90 -7.71
N ALA A 55 -14.63 14.99 -6.75
CA ALA A 55 -15.73 14.16 -6.25
C ALA A 55 -16.66 14.89 -5.25
N LYS A 56 -16.35 16.15 -4.90
CA LYS A 56 -17.06 16.94 -3.88
C LYS A 56 -17.15 16.23 -2.52
N ILE A 57 -16.12 15.46 -2.17
CA ILE A 57 -15.98 14.82 -0.86
C ILE A 57 -15.10 15.71 0.02
N PRO A 58 -15.62 16.27 1.13
CA PRO A 58 -14.79 16.93 2.13
C PRO A 58 -13.76 15.98 2.72
N ALA A 59 -12.52 16.42 2.88
CA ALA A 59 -11.44 15.57 3.40
C ALA A 59 -11.75 15.03 4.81
N GLU A 60 -12.52 15.79 5.60
CA GLU A 60 -12.97 15.45 6.95
C GLU A 60 -13.98 14.30 6.97
N GLN A 61 -14.70 14.07 5.87
CA GLN A 61 -15.61 12.94 5.73
C GLN A 61 -14.87 11.64 5.39
N VAL A 62 -13.61 11.73 4.96
CA VAL A 62 -12.79 10.55 4.69
C VAL A 62 -12.06 10.14 5.96
N GLN A 63 -12.47 9.01 6.53
CA GLN A 63 -11.87 8.47 7.75
C GLN A 63 -10.50 7.83 7.43
N LEU A 64 -9.47 8.65 7.30
CA LEU A 64 -8.10 8.20 7.04
C LEU A 64 -7.34 7.89 8.34
N PRO A 65 -6.39 6.93 8.32
CA PRO A 65 -5.44 6.77 9.41
C PRO A 65 -4.46 7.94 9.42
N GLY A 66 -4.63 8.86 10.38
CA GLY A 66 -3.79 10.04 10.54
C GLY A 66 -4.05 11.12 9.48
N SER A 67 -3.02 11.90 9.17
CA SER A 67 -3.08 12.96 8.16
C SER A 67 -3.11 12.41 6.73
N VAL A 68 -3.59 13.20 5.76
CA VAL A 68 -3.62 12.80 4.34
C VAL A 68 -2.25 12.31 3.82
N PRO A 69 -1.11 13.01 4.06
CA PRO A 69 0.19 12.50 3.64
C PRO A 69 0.57 11.17 4.29
N GLN A 70 0.20 10.94 5.55
CA GLN A 70 0.46 9.67 6.23
C GLN A 70 -0.36 8.53 5.62
N ALA A 71 -1.64 8.76 5.36
CA ALA A 71 -2.51 7.76 4.75
C ALA A 71 -2.06 7.40 3.33
N VAL A 72 -1.69 8.40 2.52
CA VAL A 72 -1.15 8.16 1.17
C VAL A 72 0.18 7.41 1.23
N LEU A 73 1.09 7.81 2.13
CA LEU A 73 2.38 7.13 2.28
C LEU A 73 2.22 5.67 2.72
N LEU A 74 1.33 5.42 3.69
CA LEU A 74 0.98 4.07 4.14
C LEU A 74 0.46 3.24 2.96
N GLN A 75 -0.39 3.83 2.13
CA GLN A 75 -0.96 3.13 0.99
C GLN A 75 0.08 2.80 -0.08
N LEU A 76 0.94 3.75 -0.44
CA LEU A 76 2.05 3.51 -1.38
C LEU A 76 3.00 2.43 -0.86
N ALA A 77 3.29 2.44 0.45
CA ALA A 77 4.12 1.43 1.09
C ALA A 77 3.49 0.03 1.02
N ASN A 78 2.20 -0.08 1.36
CA ASN A 78 1.45 -1.34 1.28
C ASN A 78 1.39 -1.87 -0.15
N ILE A 79 1.11 -1.02 -1.14
CA ILE A 79 1.10 -1.42 -2.56
C ILE A 79 2.45 -2.04 -2.94
N ASN A 80 3.54 -1.37 -2.59
CA ASN A 80 4.89 -1.82 -2.92
C ASN A 80 5.22 -3.15 -2.20
N GLN A 81 4.89 -3.22 -0.91
CA GLN A 81 5.16 -4.40 -0.08
C GLN A 81 4.43 -5.63 -0.62
N PHE A 82 3.11 -5.55 -0.80
CA PHE A 82 2.31 -6.70 -1.23
C PHE A 82 2.54 -7.09 -2.68
N THR A 83 2.99 -6.15 -3.52
CA THR A 83 3.46 -6.47 -4.88
C THR A 83 4.74 -7.31 -4.82
N GLN A 84 5.73 -6.91 -4.01
CA GLN A 84 6.97 -7.68 -3.83
C GLN A 84 6.71 -9.05 -3.20
N VAL A 85 5.84 -9.13 -2.17
CA VAL A 85 5.47 -10.39 -1.51
C VAL A 85 4.78 -11.35 -2.50
N ALA A 86 3.87 -10.83 -3.34
CA ALA A 86 3.23 -11.62 -4.38
C ALA A 86 4.25 -12.18 -5.38
N VAL A 87 5.15 -11.34 -5.90
CA VAL A 87 6.20 -11.77 -6.83
C VAL A 87 7.13 -12.80 -6.20
N ALA A 88 7.55 -12.60 -4.95
CA ALA A 88 8.40 -13.54 -4.21
C ALA A 88 7.75 -14.91 -4.01
N ASN A 89 6.41 -14.97 -3.94
CA ASN A 89 5.63 -16.19 -3.84
C ASN A 89 5.14 -16.73 -5.20
N GLY A 90 5.67 -16.21 -6.31
CA GLY A 90 5.32 -16.66 -7.66
C GLY A 90 3.91 -16.26 -8.12
N VAL A 91 3.26 -15.32 -7.43
CA VAL A 91 1.96 -14.79 -7.80
C VAL A 91 2.15 -13.56 -8.68
N VAL A 92 1.86 -13.72 -9.97
CA VAL A 92 1.83 -12.63 -10.95
C VAL A 92 0.38 -12.36 -11.34
N ILE A 93 0.02 -11.08 -11.40
CA ILE A 93 -1.30 -10.61 -11.82
C ILE A 93 -1.15 -9.91 -13.17
N SER A 94 -1.94 -10.34 -14.14
CA SER A 94 -1.97 -9.77 -15.48
C SER A 94 -2.84 -8.51 -15.56
N GLU A 95 -2.62 -7.68 -16.57
CA GLU A 95 -3.48 -6.52 -16.84
C GLU A 95 -4.94 -6.92 -17.09
N GLY A 96 -5.16 -8.07 -17.76
CA GLY A 96 -6.50 -8.59 -18.04
C GLY A 96 -7.27 -8.96 -16.77
N GLU A 97 -6.60 -9.43 -15.72
CA GLU A 97 -7.24 -9.69 -14.42
C GLU A 97 -7.66 -8.41 -13.73
N ILE A 98 -6.83 -7.36 -13.81
CA ILE A 98 -7.14 -6.04 -13.26
C ILE A 98 -8.35 -5.46 -14.01
N ASP A 99 -8.36 -5.53 -15.34
CA ASP A 99 -9.45 -5.00 -16.17
C ASP A 99 -10.76 -5.77 -15.95
N ASN A 100 -10.68 -7.09 -15.81
CA ASN A 100 -11.83 -7.91 -15.43
C ASN A 100 -12.37 -7.52 -14.05
N PHE A 101 -11.49 -7.32 -13.06
CA PHE A 101 -11.90 -6.85 -11.74
C PHE A 101 -12.58 -5.48 -11.81
N ILE A 102 -12.00 -4.52 -12.54
CA ILE A 102 -12.60 -3.20 -12.74
C ILE A 102 -14.00 -3.32 -13.35
N THR A 103 -14.16 -4.18 -14.35
CA THR A 103 -15.45 -4.43 -15.01
C THR A 103 -16.47 -5.00 -14.04
N GLN A 104 -16.09 -6.00 -13.23
CA GLN A 104 -16.96 -6.61 -12.22
C GLN A 104 -17.38 -5.65 -11.11
N GLN A 105 -16.54 -4.66 -10.78
CA GLN A 105 -16.86 -3.63 -9.78
C GLN A 105 -17.69 -2.46 -10.33
N GLY A 106 -18.20 -2.55 -11.57
CA GLY A 106 -19.02 -1.51 -12.18
C GLY A 106 -18.21 -0.43 -12.92
N GLY A 107 -16.96 -0.71 -13.27
CA GLY A 107 -16.10 0.15 -14.08
C GLY A 107 -15.15 1.04 -13.27
N LYS A 108 -14.27 1.76 -13.99
CA LYS A 108 -13.17 2.54 -13.40
C LYS A 108 -13.65 3.59 -12.39
N ALA A 109 -14.73 4.32 -12.71
CA ALA A 109 -15.25 5.36 -11.83
C ALA A 109 -15.70 4.81 -10.46
N SER A 110 -16.33 3.63 -10.44
CA SER A 110 -16.76 2.95 -9.22
C SER A 110 -15.55 2.57 -8.35
N VAL A 111 -14.53 1.97 -8.96
CA VAL A 111 -13.29 1.58 -8.28
C VAL A 111 -12.54 2.80 -7.74
N ASP A 112 -12.35 3.83 -8.56
CA ASP A 112 -11.65 5.05 -8.16
C ASP A 112 -12.35 5.68 -6.94
N GLN A 113 -13.68 5.84 -7.01
CA GLN A 113 -14.47 6.40 -5.91
C GLN A 113 -14.35 5.58 -4.62
N ALA A 114 -14.41 4.25 -4.72
CA ALA A 114 -14.26 3.36 -3.56
C ALA A 114 -12.87 3.50 -2.92
N LEU A 115 -11.83 3.66 -3.73
CA LEU A 115 -10.44 3.76 -3.27
C LEU A 115 -10.06 5.15 -2.78
N LEU A 116 -10.75 6.21 -3.21
CA LEU A 116 -10.58 7.55 -2.61
C LEU A 116 -10.89 7.54 -1.11
N THR A 117 -11.82 6.71 -0.65
CA THR A 117 -12.12 6.60 0.79
C THR A 117 -10.98 5.98 1.61
N ARG A 118 -9.99 5.37 0.93
CA ARG A 118 -8.86 4.66 1.53
C ARG A 118 -7.53 5.40 1.40
N GLY A 119 -7.52 6.62 0.90
CA GLY A 119 -6.27 7.38 0.71
C GLY A 119 -5.46 6.95 -0.51
N VAL A 120 -6.06 6.24 -1.49
CA VAL A 120 -5.35 5.80 -2.70
C VAL A 120 -5.33 6.92 -3.73
N PRO A 121 -4.15 7.39 -4.17
CA PRO A 121 -4.06 8.30 -5.30
C PRO A 121 -4.58 7.64 -6.59
N PRO A 122 -5.28 8.38 -7.47
CA PRO A 122 -5.80 7.85 -8.74
C PRO A 122 -4.78 7.10 -9.61
N SER A 123 -3.53 7.59 -9.68
CA SER A 123 -2.46 6.94 -10.42
C SER A 123 -2.08 5.56 -9.85
N SER A 124 -2.28 5.36 -8.55
CA SER A 124 -1.91 4.13 -7.82
C SER A 124 -3.04 3.10 -7.78
N VAL A 125 -4.21 3.39 -8.35
CA VAL A 125 -5.38 2.49 -8.30
C VAL A 125 -5.09 1.13 -8.90
N ARG A 126 -4.47 1.06 -10.09
CA ARG A 126 -4.16 -0.22 -10.74
C ARG A 126 -3.15 -1.03 -9.95
N ASP A 127 -2.13 -0.37 -9.40
CA ASP A 127 -1.12 -1.05 -8.56
C ASP A 127 -1.74 -1.54 -7.25
N TRP A 128 -2.68 -0.79 -6.69
CA TRP A 128 -3.47 -1.23 -5.55
C TRP A 128 -4.31 -2.47 -5.86
N LEU A 129 -4.99 -2.49 -7.01
CA LEU A 129 -5.72 -3.67 -7.46
C LEU A 129 -4.79 -4.87 -7.64
N ARG A 130 -3.62 -4.65 -8.26
CA ARG A 130 -2.61 -5.69 -8.44
C ARG A 130 -2.18 -6.30 -7.10
N ALA A 131 -1.84 -5.47 -6.13
CA ALA A 131 -1.48 -5.89 -4.78
C ALA A 131 -2.64 -6.63 -4.08
N SER A 132 -3.88 -6.10 -4.18
CA SER A 132 -5.05 -6.70 -3.53
C SER A 132 -5.43 -8.06 -4.11
N ILE A 133 -5.43 -8.19 -5.44
CA ILE A 133 -5.72 -9.47 -6.12
C ILE A 133 -4.60 -10.48 -5.81
N GLY A 134 -3.33 -10.04 -5.88
CA GLY A 134 -2.18 -10.87 -5.51
C GLY A 134 -2.29 -11.41 -4.10
N ALA A 135 -2.64 -10.55 -3.15
CA ALA A 135 -2.80 -10.94 -1.76
C ALA A 135 -3.97 -11.91 -1.52
N GLN A 136 -5.11 -11.73 -2.21
CA GLN A 136 -6.22 -12.69 -2.15
C GLN A 136 -5.80 -14.08 -2.68
N LYS A 137 -5.05 -14.13 -3.80
CA LYS A 137 -4.50 -15.40 -4.31
C LYS A 137 -3.53 -16.05 -3.33
N MET A 138 -2.67 -15.24 -2.68
CA MET A 138 -1.74 -15.75 -1.66
C MET A 138 -2.48 -16.31 -0.45
N ILE A 139 -3.52 -15.64 0.04
CA ILE A 139 -4.34 -16.16 1.14
C ILE A 139 -4.88 -17.54 0.78
N ALA A 140 -5.43 -17.72 -0.43
CA ALA A 140 -5.91 -19.01 -0.90
C ALA A 140 -4.77 -20.06 -1.00
N GLN A 141 -3.61 -19.70 -1.54
CA GLN A 141 -2.43 -20.58 -1.62
C GLN A 141 -1.90 -21.01 -0.25
N LEU A 142 -1.99 -20.13 0.75
CA LEU A 142 -1.51 -20.37 2.11
C LEU A 142 -2.51 -21.19 2.96
N GLY A 143 -3.53 -21.77 2.33
CA GLY A 143 -4.55 -22.58 3.00
C GLY A 143 -5.73 -21.78 3.53
N GLY A 144 -5.93 -20.56 3.02
CA GLY A 144 -7.19 -19.83 3.15
C GLY A 144 -8.33 -20.62 2.51
N GLY A 145 -9.48 -20.63 3.17
CA GLY A 145 -10.67 -21.38 2.76
C GLY A 145 -11.91 -20.49 2.74
N THR A 146 -13.07 -21.11 2.51
CA THR A 146 -14.35 -20.39 2.44
C THR A 146 -14.92 -20.03 3.81
N ASP A 147 -14.48 -20.69 4.87
CA ASP A 147 -14.84 -20.34 6.24
C ASP A 147 -13.90 -19.26 6.82
N GLU A 148 -14.41 -18.56 7.84
CA GLU A 148 -13.73 -17.43 8.48
C GLU A 148 -12.43 -17.85 9.17
N ALA A 149 -12.38 -19.05 9.77
CA ALA A 149 -11.19 -19.53 10.46
C ALA A 149 -10.06 -19.84 9.46
N ALA A 150 -10.36 -20.50 8.36
CA ALA A 150 -9.41 -20.76 7.29
C ALA A 150 -8.93 -19.45 6.65
N THR A 151 -9.84 -18.51 6.36
CA THR A 151 -9.48 -17.18 5.84
C THR A 151 -8.51 -16.47 6.80
N THR A 152 -8.81 -16.46 8.09
CA THR A 152 -7.96 -15.83 9.11
C THR A 152 -6.58 -16.48 9.18
N ALA A 153 -6.51 -17.81 9.12
CA ALA A 153 -5.24 -18.53 9.10
C ALA A 153 -4.40 -18.19 7.85
N GLY A 154 -5.03 -18.09 6.68
CA GLY A 154 -4.38 -17.64 5.45
C GLY A 154 -3.86 -16.20 5.54
N GLN A 155 -4.63 -15.29 6.14
CA GLN A 155 -4.22 -13.91 6.38
C GLN A 155 -3.01 -13.81 7.33
N GLN A 156 -3.00 -14.60 8.42
CA GLN A 156 -1.87 -14.66 9.35
C GLN A 156 -0.60 -15.13 8.67
N LYS A 157 -0.69 -16.17 7.84
CA LYS A 157 0.46 -16.65 7.05
C LYS A 157 0.92 -15.61 6.04
N LEU A 158 -0.01 -14.89 5.40
CA LEU A 158 0.36 -13.81 4.50
C LEU A 158 1.07 -12.67 5.26
N ALA A 159 0.65 -12.36 6.49
CA ALA A 159 1.35 -11.38 7.32
C ALA A 159 2.80 -11.81 7.60
N VAL A 160 3.04 -13.09 7.89
CA VAL A 160 4.39 -13.65 8.04
C VAL A 160 5.22 -13.54 6.75
N GLU A 161 4.60 -13.73 5.58
CA GLU A 161 5.27 -13.49 4.29
C GLU A 161 5.58 -12.00 4.08
N ALA A 162 4.68 -11.10 4.49
CA ALA A 162 4.88 -9.66 4.38
C ALA A 162 6.01 -9.13 5.27
N GLU A 163 6.26 -9.74 6.43
CA GLU A 163 7.40 -9.42 7.30
C GLU A 163 8.76 -9.61 6.61
N LYS A 164 8.84 -10.47 5.58
CA LYS A 164 10.06 -10.68 4.78
C LYS A 164 10.37 -9.49 3.86
N VAL A 165 9.41 -8.61 3.62
CA VAL A 165 9.57 -7.36 2.87
C VAL A 165 9.43 -6.18 3.84
N PRO A 166 10.53 -5.74 4.47
CA PRO A 166 10.46 -4.75 5.54
C PRO A 166 10.10 -3.36 4.99
N VAL A 167 9.22 -2.66 5.71
CA VAL A 167 8.86 -1.27 5.45
C VAL A 167 9.55 -0.37 6.47
N LYS A 168 10.25 0.67 6.01
CA LYS A 168 10.85 1.71 6.86
C LYS A 168 10.37 3.07 6.41
N PHE A 169 9.60 3.74 7.25
CA PHE A 169 9.14 5.11 7.01
C PHE A 169 10.18 6.12 7.48
N ASN A 170 10.27 7.25 6.78
CA ASN A 170 11.11 8.36 7.21
C ASN A 170 10.43 9.11 8.38
N PRO A 171 11.08 9.26 9.56
CA PRO A 171 10.49 9.87 10.74
C PRO A 171 9.92 11.29 10.54
N ARG A 172 10.37 12.02 9.50
CA ARG A 172 9.81 13.35 9.17
C ARG A 172 8.32 13.32 8.81
N TYR A 173 7.79 12.16 8.41
CA TYR A 173 6.37 11.95 8.12
C TYR A 173 5.58 11.40 9.32
N GLY A 174 6.21 11.38 10.49
CA GLY A 174 5.62 10.93 11.75
C GLY A 174 5.86 9.46 12.05
N THR A 175 5.15 8.96 13.06
CA THR A 175 5.22 7.57 13.53
C THR A 175 4.16 6.73 12.85
N PHE A 176 4.55 5.58 12.32
CA PHE A 176 3.65 4.61 11.72
C PHE A 176 3.58 3.38 12.61
N ASP A 177 2.37 2.91 12.89
CA ASP A 177 2.18 1.66 13.63
C ASP A 177 2.42 0.47 12.68
N PRO A 178 3.42 -0.38 12.93
CA PRO A 178 3.67 -1.57 12.11
C PRO A 178 2.49 -2.56 12.13
N ALA A 179 1.65 -2.56 13.17
CA ALA A 179 0.44 -3.37 13.23
C ALA A 179 -0.71 -2.82 12.37
N GLN A 180 -0.63 -1.56 11.92
CA GLN A 180 -1.54 -1.00 10.90
C GLN A 180 -1.14 -1.36 9.46
N GLY A 181 -0.10 -2.18 9.28
CA GLY A 181 0.19 -2.83 8.00
C GLY A 181 -1.07 -3.51 7.44
N TRP A 182 -1.16 -3.61 6.10
CA TRP A 182 -2.34 -4.07 5.37
C TRP A 182 -2.94 -5.35 6.00
N VAL A 183 -4.02 -5.18 6.75
CA VAL A 183 -5.02 -6.22 6.90
C VAL A 183 -5.89 -6.09 5.66
N PRO A 184 -6.07 -7.14 4.85
CA PRO A 184 -7.20 -7.18 3.93
C PRO A 184 -8.43 -7.11 4.81
N SER A 185 -8.93 -5.91 5.07
CA SER A 185 -10.26 -5.77 5.59
C SER A 185 -11.17 -6.46 4.58
N ASN A 186 -11.93 -7.45 5.03
CA ASN A 186 -13.11 -8.04 4.38
C ASN A 186 -14.20 -6.97 4.10
N ARG A 187 -13.81 -5.78 3.64
CA ARG A 187 -14.64 -4.60 3.34
C ARG A 187 -14.85 -4.39 1.85
N PHE A 188 -14.25 -5.19 0.99
CA PHE A 188 -14.98 -5.60 -0.22
C PHE A 188 -15.97 -6.61 0.31
N GLY A 189 -17.26 -6.25 0.35
CA GLY A 189 -18.29 -7.04 1.00
C GLY A 189 -18.16 -8.52 0.66
N THR A 190 -18.61 -9.37 1.58
CA THR A 190 -18.84 -10.78 1.31
C THR A 190 -19.41 -10.91 -0.11
N ILE A 191 -18.70 -11.58 -1.01
CA ILE A 191 -19.34 -12.13 -2.20
C ILE A 191 -20.22 -13.23 -1.64
N THR A 192 -21.42 -12.87 -1.21
CA THR A 192 -22.44 -13.84 -0.83
C THR A 192 -22.73 -14.61 -2.10
N PRO A 193 -22.45 -15.93 -2.18
CA PRO A 193 -22.99 -16.73 -3.26
C PRO A 193 -24.51 -16.56 -3.19
N ALA A 194 -25.14 -16.19 -4.29
CA ALA A 194 -26.60 -16.14 -4.36
C ALA A 194 -27.14 -17.47 -3.83
N ALA A 195 -27.90 -17.41 -2.74
CA ALA A 195 -28.54 -18.60 -2.19
C ALA A 195 -29.45 -19.20 -3.27
N PRO A 196 -29.45 -20.53 -3.48
CA PRO A 196 -30.41 -21.15 -4.37
C PRO A 196 -31.81 -20.91 -3.81
N THR A 197 -32.69 -20.30 -4.61
CA THR A 197 -34.10 -20.11 -4.26
C THR A 197 -34.75 -21.48 -4.13
N ALA A 198 -34.94 -21.95 -2.89
CA ALA A 198 -35.79 -23.09 -2.58
C ALA A 198 -37.20 -22.59 -2.20
N PRO A 199 -38.27 -23.36 -2.50
CA PRO A 199 -39.65 -22.88 -2.44
C PRO A 199 -40.11 -22.66 -0.99
N GLN A 200 -40.85 -21.58 -0.75
CA GLN A 200 -41.51 -21.32 0.53
C GLN A 200 -42.52 -22.44 0.82
N GLY A 201 -42.24 -23.23 1.85
CA GLY A 201 -43.15 -24.23 2.39
C GLY A 201 -44.25 -23.57 3.23
N GLU A 202 -45.48 -23.95 2.89
CA GLU A 202 -46.73 -23.70 3.59
C GLU A 202 -46.63 -24.00 5.10
N ALA A 203 -47.27 -23.16 5.92
CA ALA A 203 -47.21 -23.14 7.38
C ALA A 203 -47.89 -24.36 8.06
N PRO A 204 -47.45 -24.75 9.30
CA PRO A 204 -48.10 -25.80 10.08
C PRO A 204 -49.35 -25.30 10.85
N PRO A 205 -50.25 -26.21 11.27
CA PRO A 205 -51.64 -25.88 11.63
C PRO A 205 -51.79 -25.26 13.03
N ALA A 206 -52.77 -24.37 13.16
CA ALA A 206 -53.27 -23.87 14.43
C ALA A 206 -54.26 -24.87 15.06
N GLY A 207 -54.14 -25.05 16.38
CA GLY A 207 -55.20 -25.63 17.21
C GLY A 207 -56.32 -24.63 17.51
#